data_AF-A0A3Q3MK69-F1
#
_entry.id   AF-A0A3Q3MK69-F1
#
_cell.length_a   1.000
_cell.length_b   1.000
_cell.length_c   1.000
_cell.angle_alpha   90.00
_cell.angle_beta   90.00
_cell.angle_gamma   90.00
#
_symmetry.space_group_name_H-M   'P 1'
#
loop_
_entity.id
_entity.type
_entity.pdbx_description
1 polymer ?
#
loop_
_entity_poly.entity_id
_entity_poly.type
_entity_poly.pdbx_seq_one_letter_code
_entity_poly.pdbx_strand_id
1 'polypeptide(L)'
;MELSCLLHDLHLSSSSEKPLPSPDLPPITELLSRLREKLIGASSDSETSSLIGRVEQLFQTADPHWLFSANRSSGCGEDGWAELDGAYGSLISALIGCAALPPCEDACSSLPAAAYQSVPGRAVTVCSALRVLLGTVGNWERGAGFTRGRRSLLLTVAPPVCVFAVTHFQDQAWTSSISRAAAQSLHEELLTAGGWRDSAHLLMGDGGQDKEEVDRSRGILGGVLDVLQPQLSRDSWERCEAVKLVFAWALLQVTRPSLSPHLPRLLPPSLLFNDHYRPENCMLGVRCLHHIVLNTPAADLRQSNRAEVVYQALFKHLFTTEAAVIQLVLVCLLDLLLVLEKAPSSLGTSSTRRKPCRHDDVLRLVLTHMEAEHKVALRRVYASALPLYIERMGVAVCRHLRRVERVVLGYLEIGDPPEETKRLKILEGLQKTMRAAWPRMQCRVNTLLRCLLKLLVDVSSDSQLRDSVRQKLMDEATICIKLLDAASHGKVQPLLHQVDSSCCGSEVLRCLASVTVTTER
;
A
#
# COMPACT_ATOMS: atom_id res chain seq x y z
N MET A 1 -0.73 -40.22 -23.30
CA MET A 1 0.39 -41.09 -22.88
C MET A 1 -0.03 -41.84 -21.64
N GLU A 2 0.23 -43.13 -21.57
CA GLU A 2 -0.01 -43.90 -20.35
C GLU A 2 0.99 -43.48 -19.25
N LEU A 3 0.53 -43.40 -18.00
CA LEU A 3 1.34 -43.03 -16.82
C LEU A 3 2.64 -43.86 -16.70
N SER A 4 2.58 -45.11 -17.15
CA SER A 4 3.70 -46.06 -17.27
C SER A 4 4.83 -45.54 -18.17
N CYS A 5 4.50 -44.95 -19.34
CA CYS A 5 5.49 -44.37 -20.25
C CYS A 5 6.16 -43.12 -19.64
N LEU A 6 5.39 -42.27 -18.97
CA LEU A 6 5.92 -41.07 -18.29
C LEU A 6 6.89 -41.44 -17.16
N LEU A 7 6.58 -42.45 -16.36
CA LEU A 7 7.46 -42.95 -15.31
C LEU A 7 8.73 -43.62 -15.89
N HIS A 8 8.61 -44.31 -17.02
CA HIS A 8 9.74 -44.92 -17.71
C HIS A 8 10.69 -43.86 -18.32
N ASP A 9 10.13 -42.84 -18.99
CA ASP A 9 10.87 -41.71 -19.60
C ASP A 9 11.51 -40.78 -18.57
N LEU A 10 11.02 -40.79 -17.33
CA LEU A 10 11.64 -40.14 -16.19
C LEU A 10 12.72 -41.02 -15.53
N HIS A 11 13.03 -42.21 -16.07
CA HIS A 11 13.99 -43.20 -15.56
C HIS A 11 13.66 -43.65 -14.12
N LEU A 12 12.38 -43.90 -13.83
CA LEU A 12 11.91 -44.19 -12.46
C LEU A 12 11.46 -45.64 -12.23
N SER A 13 11.33 -46.45 -13.29
CA SER A 13 11.09 -47.88 -13.16
C SER A 13 12.39 -48.59 -12.78
N SER A 14 12.37 -49.37 -11.70
CA SER A 14 13.48 -50.26 -11.36
C SER A 14 13.74 -51.22 -12.51
N SER A 15 14.98 -51.26 -13.00
CA SER A 15 15.45 -52.31 -13.90
C SER A 15 15.53 -53.61 -13.10
N SER A 16 14.40 -54.32 -12.96
CA SER A 16 14.41 -55.71 -12.54
C SER A 16 13.75 -56.55 -13.61
N GLU A 17 14.59 -57.22 -14.39
CA GLU A 17 14.18 -58.31 -15.29
C GLU A 17 13.55 -59.44 -14.47
N LYS A 18 12.23 -59.39 -14.26
CA LYS A 18 11.38 -60.57 -14.03
C LYS A 18 9.90 -60.19 -14.14
N PRO A 19 9.07 -60.99 -14.85
CA PRO A 19 7.66 -60.68 -15.03
C PRO A 19 6.89 -61.07 -13.76
N LEU A 20 6.41 -60.06 -13.02
CA LEU A 20 5.39 -60.20 -11.96
C LEU A 20 4.24 -59.22 -12.26
N PRO A 21 3.00 -59.54 -11.84
CA PRO A 21 1.79 -58.88 -12.32
C PRO A 21 1.68 -57.47 -11.74
N SER A 22 1.51 -56.48 -12.62
CA SER A 22 1.33 -55.03 -12.35
C SER A 22 2.41 -54.37 -11.47
N PRO A 23 3.16 -53.37 -11.97
CA PRO A 23 4.14 -52.68 -11.14
C PRO A 23 3.41 -51.87 -10.07
N ASP A 24 3.62 -52.23 -8.79
CA ASP A 24 3.24 -51.38 -7.67
C ASP A 24 3.90 -50.00 -7.87
N LEU A 25 3.09 -48.94 -7.95
CA LEU A 25 3.58 -47.58 -8.14
C LEU A 25 4.50 -47.20 -6.97
N PRO A 26 5.64 -46.52 -7.22
CA PRO A 26 6.52 -46.08 -6.15
C PRO A 26 5.81 -45.09 -5.21
N PRO A 27 6.29 -44.94 -3.95
CA PRO A 27 5.78 -43.92 -3.05
C PRO A 27 5.90 -42.54 -3.69
N ILE A 28 4.82 -41.77 -3.66
CA ILE A 28 4.78 -40.44 -4.30
C ILE A 28 5.86 -39.51 -3.73
N THR A 29 6.20 -39.60 -2.44
CA THR A 29 7.24 -38.76 -1.81
C THR A 29 8.62 -38.97 -2.44
N GLU A 30 8.99 -40.21 -2.79
CA GLU A 30 10.24 -40.54 -3.49
C GLU A 30 10.25 -39.98 -4.92
N LEU A 31 9.11 -40.08 -5.61
CA LEU A 31 8.94 -39.52 -6.95
C LEU A 31 9.14 -38.00 -6.95
N LEU A 32 8.46 -37.30 -6.03
CA LEU A 32 8.55 -35.84 -5.92
C LEU A 32 9.99 -35.39 -5.59
N SER A 33 10.70 -36.15 -4.75
CA SER A 33 12.13 -35.91 -4.44
C SER A 33 13.01 -36.01 -5.68
N ARG A 34 12.84 -37.08 -6.49
CA ARG A 34 13.64 -37.27 -7.72
C ARG A 34 13.32 -36.21 -8.78
N LEU A 35 12.05 -35.82 -8.91
CA LEU A 35 11.64 -34.72 -9.81
C LEU A 35 12.27 -33.40 -9.38
N ARG A 36 12.27 -33.09 -8.08
CA ARG A 36 12.95 -31.93 -7.53
C ARG A 36 14.44 -31.91 -7.87
N GLU A 37 15.14 -33.02 -7.68
CA GLU A 37 16.58 -33.12 -8.01
C GLU A 37 16.85 -32.86 -9.50
N LYS A 38 16.03 -33.43 -10.39
CA LYS A 38 16.14 -33.20 -11.83
C LYS A 38 15.85 -31.76 -12.23
N LEU A 39 14.87 -31.11 -11.61
CA LEU A 39 14.56 -29.69 -11.86
C LEU A 39 15.70 -28.77 -11.41
N ILE A 40 16.35 -29.08 -10.27
CA ILE A 40 17.51 -28.31 -9.77
C ILE A 40 18.75 -28.56 -10.63
N GLY A 41 18.95 -29.78 -11.12
CA GLY A 41 20.10 -30.18 -11.93
C GLY A 41 19.99 -29.90 -13.44
N ALA A 42 18.87 -29.35 -13.91
CA ALA A 42 18.64 -29.09 -15.33
C ALA A 42 19.64 -28.05 -15.86
N SER A 43 20.26 -28.35 -17.00
CA SER A 43 21.38 -27.60 -17.55
C SER A 43 20.99 -26.54 -18.59
N SER A 44 19.79 -26.67 -19.17
CA SER A 44 19.29 -25.78 -20.22
C SER A 44 17.83 -25.38 -20.03
N ASP A 45 17.42 -24.23 -20.59
CA ASP A 45 16.03 -23.76 -20.56
C ASP A 45 15.08 -24.73 -21.29
N SER A 46 15.53 -25.37 -22.37
CA SER A 46 14.73 -26.36 -23.11
C SER A 46 14.49 -27.63 -22.28
N GLU A 47 15.53 -28.12 -21.61
CA GLU A 47 15.44 -29.27 -20.70
C GLU A 47 14.49 -28.95 -19.54
N THR A 48 14.66 -27.78 -18.92
CA THR A 48 13.81 -27.29 -17.82
C THR A 48 12.34 -27.20 -18.24
N SER A 49 12.05 -26.61 -19.40
CA SER A 49 10.69 -26.50 -19.94
C SER A 49 10.08 -27.88 -20.19
N SER A 50 10.86 -28.82 -20.75
CA SER A 50 10.41 -30.19 -20.98
C SER A 50 10.10 -30.94 -19.67
N LEU A 51 10.91 -30.74 -18.63
CA LEU A 51 10.69 -31.34 -17.31
C LEU A 51 9.44 -30.75 -16.64
N ILE A 52 9.23 -29.43 -16.71
CA ILE A 52 8.01 -28.79 -16.20
C ILE A 52 6.78 -29.34 -16.93
N GLY A 53 6.84 -29.48 -18.26
CA GLY A 53 5.74 -30.07 -19.04
C GLY A 53 5.44 -31.52 -18.66
N ARG A 54 6.46 -32.32 -18.30
CA ARG A 54 6.26 -33.68 -17.76
C ARG A 54 5.62 -33.68 -16.37
N VAL A 55 6.03 -32.74 -15.49
CA VAL A 55 5.41 -32.57 -14.16
C VAL A 55 3.95 -32.16 -14.31
N GLU A 56 3.64 -31.25 -15.25
CA GLU A 56 2.27 -30.88 -15.57
C GLU A 56 1.46 -32.09 -16.05
N GLN A 57 1.99 -32.87 -17.00
CA GLN A 57 1.32 -34.10 -17.48
C GLN A 57 1.12 -35.14 -16.38
N LEU A 58 2.07 -35.28 -15.45
CA LEU A 58 1.92 -36.14 -14.28
C LEU A 58 0.71 -35.73 -13.45
N PHE A 59 0.57 -34.45 -13.11
CA PHE A 59 -0.58 -33.96 -12.35
C PHE A 59 -1.89 -34.09 -13.12
N GLN A 60 -1.88 -33.94 -14.46
CA GLN A 60 -3.08 -34.10 -15.29
C GLN A 60 -3.56 -35.56 -15.38
N THR A 61 -2.64 -36.53 -15.38
CA THR A 61 -2.96 -37.92 -15.78
C THR A 61 -2.91 -38.93 -14.65
N ALA A 62 -2.18 -38.66 -13.56
CA ALA A 62 -2.08 -39.58 -12.43
C ALA A 62 -3.36 -39.61 -11.59
N ASP A 63 -3.62 -40.76 -10.96
CA ASP A 63 -4.74 -40.92 -10.03
C ASP A 63 -4.55 -40.00 -8.80
N PRO A 64 -5.50 -39.07 -8.51
CA PRO A 64 -5.43 -38.20 -7.34
C PRO A 64 -5.26 -38.96 -6.02
N HIS A 65 -5.79 -40.19 -5.91
CA HIS A 65 -5.64 -40.99 -4.68
C HIS A 65 -4.22 -41.46 -4.43
N TRP A 66 -3.44 -41.69 -5.49
CA TRP A 66 -2.02 -42.00 -5.38
C TRP A 66 -1.16 -40.75 -5.24
N LEU A 67 -1.48 -39.67 -5.96
CA LEU A 67 -0.79 -38.38 -5.83
C LEU A 67 -0.82 -37.86 -4.38
N PHE A 68 -1.94 -38.04 -3.69
CA PHE A 68 -2.13 -37.51 -2.34
C PHE A 68 -2.16 -38.62 -1.27
N SER A 69 -1.51 -39.76 -1.52
CA SER A 69 -1.41 -40.85 -0.54
C SER A 69 -0.31 -40.57 0.49
N ALA A 70 -0.69 -40.35 1.75
CA ALA A 70 0.24 -40.28 2.87
C ALA A 70 0.73 -41.69 3.29
N ASN A 71 2.04 -41.84 3.53
CA ASN A 71 2.64 -43.11 3.91
C ASN A 71 2.24 -43.49 5.35
N ARG A 72 1.62 -44.65 5.56
CA ARG A 72 1.10 -45.08 6.89
C ARG A 72 2.09 -45.92 7.71
N SER A 73 3.37 -45.88 7.35
CA SER A 73 4.38 -46.81 7.85
C SER A 73 4.87 -46.55 9.29
N SER A 74 4.59 -45.37 9.87
CA SER A 74 4.78 -45.14 11.31
C SER A 74 3.41 -45.19 12.02
N GLY A 75 3.34 -45.83 13.19
CA GLY A 75 2.11 -46.03 13.97
C GLY A 75 1.40 -44.75 14.46
N CYS A 76 1.87 -43.56 14.06
CA CYS A 76 1.25 -42.26 14.29
C CYS A 76 0.85 -41.66 12.93
N GLY A 77 -0.44 -41.65 12.62
CA GLY A 77 -0.96 -41.19 11.32
C GLY A 77 -0.73 -39.71 10.95
N GLU A 78 -0.05 -38.92 11.80
CA GLU A 78 0.30 -37.51 11.54
C GLU A 78 1.65 -37.36 10.80
N ASP A 79 2.60 -38.29 10.99
CA ASP A 79 3.95 -38.18 10.42
C ASP A 79 3.94 -38.28 8.88
N GLY A 80 3.08 -39.13 8.32
CA GLY A 80 3.00 -39.36 6.87
C GLY A 80 2.47 -38.18 6.06
N TRP A 81 1.66 -37.30 6.67
CA TRP A 81 1.19 -36.06 6.03
C TRP A 81 2.27 -34.99 6.04
N ALA A 82 3.02 -34.87 7.13
CA ALA A 82 4.13 -33.91 7.21
C ALA A 82 5.23 -34.21 6.17
N GLU A 83 5.53 -35.50 5.93
CA GLU A 83 6.47 -35.92 4.89
C GLU A 83 5.95 -35.55 3.49
N LEU A 84 4.67 -35.82 3.22
CA LEU A 84 4.03 -35.49 1.94
C LEU A 84 3.99 -33.97 1.70
N ASP A 85 3.58 -33.20 2.70
CA ASP A 85 3.54 -31.74 2.67
C ASP A 85 4.96 -31.17 2.41
N GLY A 86 5.98 -31.72 3.07
CA GLY A 86 7.38 -31.35 2.84
C GLY A 86 7.89 -31.69 1.44
N ALA A 87 7.49 -32.83 0.88
CA ALA A 87 7.85 -33.24 -0.47
C ALA A 87 7.23 -32.32 -1.53
N TYR A 88 5.94 -31.99 -1.41
CA TYR A 88 5.27 -31.05 -2.29
C TYR A 88 5.79 -29.62 -2.14
N GLY A 89 6.01 -29.15 -0.91
CA GLY A 89 6.62 -27.84 -0.66
C GLY A 89 8.00 -27.71 -1.31
N SER A 90 8.80 -28.77 -1.25
CA SER A 90 10.12 -28.83 -1.89
C SER A 90 10.04 -28.84 -3.41
N LEU A 91 9.12 -29.61 -4.00
CA LEU A 91 8.92 -29.64 -5.45
C LEU A 91 8.44 -28.28 -5.98
N ILE A 92 7.50 -27.64 -5.29
CA ILE A 92 6.99 -26.32 -5.69
C ILE A 92 8.09 -25.27 -5.60
N SER A 93 8.91 -25.33 -4.56
CA SER A 93 10.08 -24.46 -4.44
C SER A 93 11.06 -24.66 -5.62
N ALA A 94 11.25 -25.89 -6.08
CA ALA A 94 12.07 -26.18 -7.27
C ALA A 94 11.42 -25.66 -8.55
N LEU A 95 10.11 -25.87 -8.76
CA LEU A 95 9.37 -25.33 -9.91
C LEU A 95 9.43 -23.81 -9.96
N ILE A 96 9.20 -23.13 -8.83
CA ILE A 96 9.32 -21.67 -8.72
C ILE A 96 10.78 -21.23 -8.96
N GLY A 97 11.74 -21.99 -8.45
CA GLY A 97 13.17 -21.81 -8.73
C GLY A 97 13.49 -21.83 -10.22
N CYS A 98 12.76 -22.64 -11.00
CA CYS A 98 12.87 -22.66 -12.46
C CYS A 98 12.34 -21.37 -13.13
N ALA A 99 11.78 -20.40 -12.42
CA ALA A 99 11.46 -19.07 -12.97
C ALA A 99 11.93 -17.95 -12.03
N ALA A 100 12.91 -18.24 -11.16
CA ALA A 100 13.42 -17.27 -10.20
C ALA A 100 14.08 -16.07 -10.90
N LEU A 101 13.94 -14.90 -10.28
CA LEU A 101 14.61 -13.69 -10.75
C LEU A 101 16.11 -13.80 -10.47
N PRO A 102 16.97 -13.38 -11.42
CA PRO A 102 18.40 -13.32 -11.19
C PRO A 102 18.70 -12.39 -10.00
N PRO A 103 19.55 -12.79 -9.04
CA PRO A 103 19.93 -11.93 -7.94
C PRO A 103 20.78 -10.76 -8.45
N CYS A 104 20.54 -9.57 -7.91
CA CYS A 104 21.46 -8.47 -8.14
C CYS A 104 22.70 -8.60 -7.23
N GLU A 105 23.89 -8.52 -7.82
CA GLU A 105 25.16 -8.58 -7.09
C GLU A 105 25.43 -7.29 -6.29
N ASP A 106 24.98 -6.15 -6.81
CA ASP A 106 25.17 -4.82 -6.22
C ASP A 106 23.85 -4.26 -5.68
N ALA A 107 23.83 -3.90 -4.40
CA ALA A 107 22.64 -3.36 -3.74
C ALA A 107 22.12 -2.03 -4.35
N CYS A 108 22.97 -1.33 -5.11
CA CYS A 108 22.68 0.01 -5.63
C CYS A 108 22.22 0.06 -7.09
N SER A 109 22.36 -1.02 -7.87
CA SER A 109 22.05 -1.05 -9.30
C SER A 109 20.85 -1.95 -9.60
N SER A 110 19.98 -1.54 -10.52
CA SER A 110 18.94 -2.41 -11.07
C SER A 110 19.55 -3.23 -12.21
N LEU A 111 19.20 -4.52 -12.31
CA LEU A 111 19.66 -5.33 -13.44
C LEU A 111 19.08 -4.78 -14.76
N PRO A 112 19.82 -4.87 -15.88
CA PRO A 112 19.30 -4.48 -17.18
C PRO A 112 18.14 -5.38 -17.60
N ALA A 113 17.17 -4.85 -18.35
CA ALA A 113 16.01 -5.61 -18.84
C ALA A 113 16.39 -6.90 -19.59
N ALA A 114 17.57 -6.91 -20.22
CA ALA A 114 18.12 -8.09 -20.89
C ALA A 114 18.31 -9.30 -19.95
N ALA A 115 18.64 -9.06 -18.68
CA ALA A 115 18.83 -10.12 -17.69
C ALA A 115 17.55 -10.90 -17.40
N TYR A 116 16.38 -10.33 -17.71
CA TYR A 116 15.08 -10.93 -17.45
C TYR A 116 14.43 -11.56 -18.69
N GLN A 117 15.07 -11.56 -19.86
CA GLN A 117 14.42 -11.94 -21.13
C GLN A 117 13.77 -13.34 -21.13
N SER A 118 14.38 -14.31 -20.47
CA SER A 118 13.85 -15.69 -20.39
C SER A 118 12.81 -15.88 -19.27
N VAL A 119 12.74 -14.96 -18.30
CA VAL A 119 11.90 -15.09 -17.11
C VAL A 119 10.41 -15.16 -17.45
N PRO A 120 9.81 -14.28 -18.28
CA PRO A 120 8.39 -14.35 -18.58
C PRO A 120 7.96 -15.68 -19.21
N GLY A 121 8.77 -16.24 -20.10
CA GLY A 121 8.48 -17.53 -20.74
C GLY A 121 8.51 -18.69 -19.76
N ARG A 122 9.54 -18.73 -18.89
CA ARG A 122 9.67 -19.71 -17.80
C ARG A 122 8.54 -19.57 -16.78
N ALA A 123 8.12 -18.34 -16.48
CA ALA A 123 7.01 -18.09 -15.56
C ALA A 123 5.69 -18.66 -16.08
N VAL A 124 5.42 -18.58 -17.39
CA VAL A 124 4.21 -19.16 -18.00
C VAL A 124 4.17 -20.68 -17.85
N THR A 125 5.27 -21.37 -18.10
CA THR A 125 5.32 -22.84 -17.99
C THR A 125 5.14 -23.29 -16.54
N VAL A 126 5.80 -22.61 -15.59
CA VAL A 126 5.62 -22.86 -14.16
C VAL A 126 4.17 -22.58 -13.72
N CYS A 127 3.57 -21.48 -14.18
CA CYS A 127 2.16 -21.18 -13.89
C CYS A 127 1.22 -22.29 -14.39
N SER A 128 1.45 -22.83 -15.58
CA SER A 128 0.63 -23.93 -16.12
C SER A 128 0.71 -25.18 -15.23
N ALA A 129 1.91 -25.62 -14.88
CA ALA A 129 2.12 -26.79 -14.03
C ALA A 129 1.50 -26.62 -12.63
N LEU A 130 1.69 -25.46 -12.00
CA LEU A 130 1.12 -25.17 -10.68
C LEU A 130 -0.41 -25.06 -10.74
N ARG A 131 -0.97 -24.51 -11.82
CA ARG A 131 -2.43 -24.42 -12.00
C ARG A 131 -3.06 -25.80 -12.10
N VAL A 132 -2.46 -26.70 -12.86
CA VAL A 132 -2.91 -28.10 -12.93
C VAL A 132 -2.85 -28.75 -11.55
N LEU A 133 -1.75 -28.60 -10.82
CA LEU A 133 -1.64 -29.13 -9.46
C LEU A 133 -2.76 -28.60 -8.57
N LEU A 134 -2.99 -27.29 -8.54
CA LEU A 134 -4.05 -26.68 -7.73
C LEU A 134 -5.44 -27.17 -8.13
N GLY A 135 -5.74 -27.30 -9.44
CA GLY A 135 -7.00 -27.85 -9.90
C GLY A 135 -7.19 -29.31 -9.50
N THR A 136 -6.13 -30.12 -9.52
CA THR A 136 -6.18 -31.52 -9.07
C THR A 136 -6.41 -31.62 -7.56
N VAL A 137 -5.74 -30.78 -6.77
CA VAL A 137 -5.96 -30.67 -5.31
C VAL A 137 -7.37 -30.15 -5.01
N GLY A 138 -7.86 -29.17 -5.78
CA GLY A 138 -9.16 -28.52 -5.63
C GLY A 138 -10.35 -29.45 -5.89
N ASN A 139 -10.23 -30.31 -6.91
CA ASN A 139 -11.29 -31.26 -7.31
C ASN A 139 -11.26 -32.57 -6.51
N TRP A 140 -10.29 -32.73 -5.60
CA TRP A 140 -10.14 -33.94 -4.81
C TRP A 140 -11.08 -33.91 -3.59
N GLU A 141 -12.25 -34.54 -3.72
CA GLU A 141 -13.26 -34.66 -2.66
C GLU A 141 -13.59 -36.14 -2.35
N ARG A 142 -13.26 -36.61 -1.13
CA ARG A 142 -13.87 -37.82 -0.52
C ARG A 142 -13.53 -37.96 0.98
N GLY A 143 -14.52 -37.82 1.86
CA GLY A 143 -14.45 -38.24 3.28
C GLY A 143 -13.69 -37.31 4.26
N ALA A 144 -14.14 -37.30 5.53
CA ALA A 144 -13.71 -36.34 6.57
C ALA A 144 -12.20 -36.38 6.95
N GLY A 145 -11.53 -37.54 6.80
CA GLY A 145 -10.09 -37.67 7.07
C GLY A 145 -9.20 -37.08 5.97
N PHE A 146 -9.65 -37.14 4.71
CA PHE A 146 -8.92 -36.62 3.56
C PHE A 146 -9.07 -35.10 3.41
N THR A 147 -10.18 -34.54 3.88
CA THR A 147 -10.37 -33.08 3.92
C THR A 147 -9.34 -32.37 4.80
N ARG A 148 -8.85 -33.00 5.88
CA ARG A 148 -7.79 -32.44 6.73
C ARG A 148 -6.42 -32.49 6.05
N GLY A 149 -6.07 -33.61 5.43
CA GLY A 149 -4.82 -33.77 4.67
C GLY A 149 -4.74 -32.85 3.45
N ARG A 150 -5.80 -32.80 2.63
CA ARG A 150 -5.92 -31.86 1.50
C ARG A 150 -5.68 -30.41 1.93
N ARG A 151 -6.26 -30.02 3.06
CA ARG A 151 -6.13 -28.67 3.60
C ARG A 151 -4.72 -28.39 4.10
N SER A 152 -4.09 -29.33 4.81
CA SER A 152 -2.70 -29.21 5.26
C SER A 152 -1.76 -29.01 4.09
N LEU A 153 -1.92 -29.83 3.05
CA LEU A 153 -1.17 -29.72 1.82
C LEU A 153 -1.40 -28.36 1.16
N LEU A 154 -2.66 -27.94 1.01
CA LEU A 154 -3.00 -26.65 0.41
C LEU A 154 -2.39 -25.47 1.18
N LEU A 155 -2.46 -25.47 2.52
CA LEU A 155 -1.87 -24.43 3.36
C LEU A 155 -0.33 -24.44 3.32
N THR A 156 0.29 -25.58 3.00
CA THR A 156 1.74 -25.70 2.80
C THR A 156 2.16 -25.12 1.45
N VAL A 157 1.40 -25.39 0.40
CA VAL A 157 1.76 -24.99 -0.97
C VAL A 157 1.27 -23.59 -1.35
N ALA A 158 0.19 -23.11 -0.76
CA ALA A 158 -0.41 -21.83 -1.10
C ALA A 158 0.52 -20.62 -0.88
N PRO A 159 1.30 -20.51 0.21
CA PRO A 159 2.20 -19.37 0.41
C PRO A 159 3.26 -19.17 -0.70
N PRO A 160 4.10 -20.17 -1.06
CA PRO A 160 5.07 -19.97 -2.12
C PRO A 160 4.42 -19.76 -3.49
N VAL A 161 3.28 -20.41 -3.78
CA VAL A 161 2.54 -20.20 -5.03
C VAL A 161 1.97 -18.78 -5.12
N CYS A 162 1.41 -18.26 -4.02
CA CYS A 162 0.92 -16.89 -3.94
C CYS A 162 2.05 -15.86 -4.16
N VAL A 163 3.18 -16.03 -3.48
CA VAL A 163 4.36 -15.16 -3.66
C VAL A 163 4.83 -15.17 -5.12
N PHE A 164 4.88 -16.35 -5.74
CA PHE A 164 5.27 -16.48 -7.14
C PHE A 164 4.27 -15.80 -8.08
N ALA A 165 2.97 -16.06 -7.94
CA ALA A 165 1.95 -15.43 -8.78
C ALA A 165 2.02 -13.90 -8.69
N VAL A 166 2.07 -13.36 -7.47
CA VAL A 166 2.10 -11.90 -7.22
C VAL A 166 3.37 -11.24 -7.77
N THR A 167 4.50 -11.96 -7.78
CA THR A 167 5.76 -11.49 -8.39
C THR A 167 5.57 -11.10 -9.87
N HIS A 168 4.59 -11.71 -10.54
CA HIS A 168 4.27 -11.48 -11.94
C HIS A 168 2.95 -10.72 -12.16
N PHE A 169 2.40 -9.97 -11.19
CA PHE A 169 1.15 -9.22 -11.39
C PHE A 169 1.35 -7.86 -12.08
N GLN A 170 2.40 -7.15 -11.73
CA GLN A 170 2.61 -5.77 -12.17
C GLN A 170 3.46 -5.71 -13.44
N ASP A 171 3.34 -4.60 -14.18
CA ASP A 171 4.20 -4.33 -15.33
C ASP A 171 5.62 -4.01 -14.83
N GLN A 172 6.51 -4.97 -14.98
CA GLN A 172 7.90 -4.91 -14.53
C GLN A 172 8.83 -5.46 -15.61
N ALA A 173 10.13 -5.16 -15.50
CA ALA A 173 11.14 -5.59 -16.47
C ALA A 173 11.20 -7.13 -16.66
N TRP A 174 10.74 -7.91 -15.68
CA TRP A 174 10.68 -9.38 -15.71
C TRP A 174 9.32 -9.98 -16.06
N THR A 175 8.39 -9.17 -16.58
CA THR A 175 7.04 -9.60 -16.92
C THR A 175 6.67 -9.29 -18.36
N SER A 176 5.76 -10.07 -18.94
CA SER A 176 5.10 -9.82 -20.21
C SER A 176 3.57 -9.86 -20.03
N SER A 177 2.80 -9.38 -21.02
CA SER A 177 1.33 -9.49 -20.98
C SER A 177 0.87 -10.94 -20.78
N ILE A 178 1.55 -11.89 -21.42
CA ILE A 178 1.23 -13.33 -21.34
C ILE A 178 1.59 -13.89 -19.95
N SER A 179 2.76 -13.54 -19.40
CA SER A 179 3.15 -14.02 -18.06
C SER A 179 2.24 -13.46 -16.98
N ARG A 180 1.81 -12.19 -17.11
CA ARG A 180 0.86 -11.57 -16.18
C ARG A 180 -0.51 -12.26 -16.23
N ALA A 181 -1.02 -12.56 -17.41
CA ALA A 181 -2.27 -13.31 -17.57
C ALA A 181 -2.17 -14.72 -16.96
N ALA A 182 -1.06 -15.43 -17.20
CA ALA A 182 -0.83 -16.74 -16.63
C ALA A 182 -0.77 -16.71 -15.08
N ALA A 183 -0.11 -15.69 -14.51
CA ALA A 183 -0.03 -15.51 -13.07
C ALA A 183 -1.39 -15.15 -12.44
N GLN A 184 -2.22 -14.35 -13.12
CA GLN A 184 -3.60 -14.07 -12.69
C GLN A 184 -4.45 -15.35 -12.71
N SER A 185 -4.40 -16.14 -13.77
CA SER A 185 -5.10 -17.43 -13.84
C SER A 185 -4.62 -18.43 -12.78
N LEU A 186 -3.31 -18.43 -12.47
CA LEU A 186 -2.78 -19.24 -11.38
C LEU A 186 -3.35 -18.81 -10.02
N HIS A 187 -3.44 -17.49 -9.78
CA HIS A 187 -4.02 -16.95 -8.55
C HIS A 187 -5.51 -17.26 -8.43
N GLU A 188 -6.28 -17.16 -9.51
CA GLU A 188 -7.71 -17.54 -9.54
C GLU A 188 -7.90 -19.03 -9.23
N GLU A 189 -7.05 -19.90 -9.76
CA GLU A 189 -7.08 -21.32 -9.44
C GLU A 189 -6.71 -21.57 -7.98
N LEU A 190 -5.75 -20.83 -7.42
CA LEU A 190 -5.40 -20.91 -6.00
C LEU A 190 -6.60 -20.53 -5.12
N LEU A 191 -7.28 -19.43 -5.44
CA LEU A 191 -8.49 -19.00 -4.75
C LEU A 191 -9.58 -20.10 -4.81
N THR A 192 -9.79 -20.66 -5.99
CA THR A 192 -10.80 -21.71 -6.23
C THR A 192 -10.47 -22.99 -5.46
N ALA A 193 -9.23 -23.46 -5.52
CA ALA A 193 -8.78 -24.70 -4.89
C ALA A 193 -8.94 -24.68 -3.35
N GLY A 194 -8.79 -23.50 -2.73
CA GLY A 194 -8.97 -23.30 -1.29
C GLY A 194 -10.27 -22.68 -0.85
N GLY A 195 -11.20 -22.41 -1.77
CA GLY A 195 -12.49 -21.80 -1.44
C GLY A 195 -12.37 -20.35 -0.93
N TRP A 196 -11.31 -19.63 -1.32
CA TRP A 196 -11.15 -18.22 -0.96
C TRP A 196 -11.88 -17.32 -1.96
N ARG A 197 -12.43 -16.20 -1.48
CA ARG A 197 -13.27 -15.30 -2.28
C ARG A 197 -12.45 -14.31 -3.09
N ASP A 198 -11.39 -13.82 -2.45
CA ASP A 198 -10.48 -12.82 -2.99
C ASP A 198 -9.12 -12.95 -2.28
N SER A 199 -8.16 -12.14 -2.70
CA SER A 199 -6.81 -12.09 -2.14
C SER A 199 -6.79 -11.72 -0.64
N ALA A 200 -7.76 -10.92 -0.19
CA ALA A 200 -7.86 -10.51 1.21
C ALA A 200 -8.31 -11.69 2.07
N HIS A 201 -9.32 -12.44 1.62
CA HIS A 201 -9.80 -13.67 2.24
C HIS A 201 -8.72 -14.77 2.25
N LEU A 202 -7.94 -14.92 1.17
CA LEU A 202 -6.79 -15.81 1.12
C LEU A 202 -5.78 -15.54 2.26
N LEU A 203 -5.42 -14.27 2.44
CA LEU A 203 -4.40 -13.87 3.40
C LEU A 203 -4.91 -13.88 4.86
N MET A 204 -6.16 -13.48 5.08
CA MET A 204 -6.73 -13.33 6.42
C MET A 204 -7.47 -14.57 6.92
N GLY A 205 -8.06 -15.36 6.03
CA GLY A 205 -9.03 -16.40 6.39
C GLY A 205 -10.35 -15.83 6.91
N ASP A 206 -11.21 -16.68 7.45
CA ASP A 206 -12.43 -16.23 8.13
C ASP A 206 -12.11 -15.96 9.61
N GLY A 207 -12.51 -14.78 10.10
CA GLY A 207 -12.24 -14.32 11.47
C GLY A 207 -13.06 -15.01 12.56
N GLY A 208 -13.40 -16.29 12.41
CA GLY A 208 -14.21 -17.07 13.35
C GLY A 208 -13.53 -17.19 14.72
N GLN A 209 -14.27 -16.87 15.79
CA GLN A 209 -13.79 -16.93 17.18
C GLN A 209 -13.88 -18.34 17.80
N ASP A 210 -14.55 -19.28 17.12
CA ASP A 210 -14.76 -20.64 17.62
C ASP A 210 -13.60 -21.56 17.22
N LYS A 211 -12.95 -22.19 18.21
CA LYS A 211 -11.75 -23.03 18.02
C LYS A 211 -11.93 -24.19 17.02
N GLU A 212 -13.15 -24.65 16.78
CA GLU A 212 -13.47 -25.67 15.77
C GLU A 212 -13.68 -25.09 14.36
N GLU A 213 -14.00 -23.80 14.23
CA GLU A 213 -14.06 -23.05 12.95
C GLU A 213 -12.74 -22.32 12.63
N VAL A 214 -11.89 -22.06 13.62
CA VAL A 214 -10.53 -21.52 13.46
C VAL A 214 -9.69 -22.41 12.54
N ASP A 215 -9.90 -23.73 12.58
CA ASP A 215 -9.25 -24.66 11.68
C ASP A 215 -9.94 -24.74 10.30
N ARG A 216 -11.10 -24.10 10.07
CA ARG A 216 -11.84 -24.14 8.78
C ARG A 216 -11.56 -22.98 7.84
N SER A 217 -10.95 -21.87 8.28
CA SER A 217 -10.49 -20.81 7.36
C SER A 217 -9.26 -20.07 7.90
N ARG A 218 -8.12 -20.74 8.01
CA ARG A 218 -6.84 -20.11 8.41
C ARG A 218 -6.26 -19.37 7.21
N GLY A 219 -6.02 -18.06 7.36
CA GLY A 219 -5.33 -17.26 6.35
C GLY A 219 -3.86 -17.65 6.18
N ILE A 220 -3.33 -17.45 4.98
CA ILE A 220 -1.95 -17.85 4.64
C ILE A 220 -0.90 -16.77 4.90
N LEU A 221 -1.27 -15.59 5.43
CA LEU A 221 -0.35 -14.46 5.62
C LEU A 221 0.91 -14.85 6.40
N GLY A 222 0.77 -15.64 7.46
CA GLY A 222 1.90 -16.14 8.25
C GLY A 222 2.95 -16.84 7.39
N GLY A 223 2.50 -17.79 6.55
CA GLY A 223 3.34 -18.55 5.62
C GLY A 223 3.90 -17.68 4.50
N VAL A 224 3.13 -16.70 3.98
CA VAL A 224 3.63 -15.75 2.97
C VAL A 224 4.79 -14.94 3.55
N LEU A 225 4.65 -14.50 4.79
CA LEU A 225 5.73 -13.81 5.49
C LEU A 225 6.93 -14.74 5.78
N ASP A 226 6.72 -16.04 6.00
CA ASP A 226 7.81 -17.01 6.19
C ASP A 226 8.65 -17.14 4.91
N VAL A 227 8.02 -17.10 3.74
CA VAL A 227 8.70 -17.12 2.43
C VAL A 227 9.45 -15.80 2.17
N LEU A 228 8.87 -14.65 2.53
CA LEU A 228 9.44 -13.34 2.22
C LEU A 228 10.55 -12.90 3.20
N GLN A 229 10.42 -13.21 4.49
CA GLN A 229 11.28 -12.65 5.53
C GLN A 229 12.79 -12.86 5.35
N PRO A 230 13.29 -14.03 4.90
CA PRO A 230 14.72 -14.22 4.66
C PRO A 230 15.31 -13.20 3.65
N GLN A 231 14.47 -12.70 2.75
CA GLN A 231 14.83 -11.72 1.72
C GLN A 231 14.50 -10.27 2.14
N LEU A 232 13.89 -10.05 3.31
CA LEU A 232 13.50 -8.73 3.84
C LEU A 232 14.42 -8.27 4.98
N SER A 233 15.72 -8.54 4.86
CA SER A 233 16.72 -7.97 5.77
C SER A 233 17.32 -6.71 5.16
N ARG A 234 17.98 -5.88 5.97
CA ARG A 234 18.69 -4.67 5.50
C ARG A 234 19.64 -4.94 4.33
N ASP A 235 20.25 -6.11 4.29
CA ASP A 235 21.35 -6.44 3.37
C ASP A 235 20.91 -7.32 2.18
N SER A 236 19.67 -7.82 2.19
CA SER A 236 19.18 -8.78 1.20
C SER A 236 18.05 -8.26 0.30
N TRP A 237 17.23 -7.34 0.78
CA TRP A 237 16.01 -6.94 0.05
C TRP A 237 16.27 -6.20 -1.27
N GLU A 238 17.40 -5.51 -1.38
CA GLU A 238 17.81 -4.81 -2.61
C GLU A 238 18.24 -5.78 -3.71
N ARG A 239 18.59 -7.02 -3.35
CA ARG A 239 19.04 -8.04 -4.32
C ARG A 239 17.91 -8.56 -5.21
N CYS A 240 16.66 -8.38 -4.82
CA CYS A 240 15.49 -8.81 -5.57
C CYS A 240 14.38 -7.76 -5.49
N GLU A 241 14.23 -6.98 -6.57
CA GLU A 241 13.25 -5.89 -6.62
C GLU A 241 11.80 -6.35 -6.45
N ALA A 242 11.47 -7.61 -6.77
CA ALA A 242 10.12 -8.13 -6.60
C ALA A 242 9.70 -8.26 -5.14
N VAL A 243 10.63 -8.55 -4.22
CA VAL A 243 10.30 -8.89 -2.82
C VAL A 243 9.57 -7.73 -2.12
N LYS A 244 10.01 -6.49 -2.34
CA LYS A 244 9.34 -5.30 -1.78
C LYS A 244 7.93 -5.12 -2.33
N LEU A 245 7.71 -5.45 -3.61
CA LEU A 245 6.41 -5.32 -4.28
C LEU A 245 5.43 -6.38 -3.77
N VAL A 246 5.90 -7.63 -3.64
CA VAL A 246 5.09 -8.73 -3.10
C VAL A 246 4.76 -8.48 -1.62
N PHE A 247 5.74 -8.02 -0.83
CA PHE A 247 5.49 -7.63 0.55
C PHE A 247 4.43 -6.54 0.65
N ALA A 248 4.57 -5.47 -0.12
CA ALA A 248 3.63 -4.35 -0.10
C ALA A 248 2.24 -4.80 -0.55
N TRP A 249 2.15 -5.61 -1.61
CA TRP A 249 0.90 -6.20 -2.04
C TRP A 249 0.23 -6.98 -0.91
N ALA A 250 0.96 -7.90 -0.27
CA ALA A 250 0.43 -8.75 0.79
C ALA A 250 -0.04 -7.93 2.00
N LEU A 251 0.75 -6.95 2.45
CA LEU A 251 0.37 -6.07 3.56
C LEU A 251 -0.89 -5.27 3.24
N LEU A 252 -0.99 -4.70 2.04
CA LEU A 252 -2.11 -3.84 1.66
C LEU A 252 -3.45 -4.59 1.51
N GLN A 253 -3.42 -5.92 1.42
CA GLN A 253 -4.65 -6.75 1.43
C GLN A 253 -5.18 -7.02 2.85
N VAL A 254 -4.36 -6.85 3.89
CA VAL A 254 -4.68 -7.32 5.25
C VAL A 254 -5.24 -6.18 6.07
N THR A 255 -6.46 -6.33 6.57
CA THR A 255 -7.15 -5.34 7.40
C THR A 255 -7.35 -5.84 8.84
N ARG A 256 -8.05 -5.06 9.66
CA ARG A 256 -8.44 -5.47 11.02
C ARG A 256 -9.37 -6.70 10.96
N PRO A 257 -9.28 -7.66 11.90
CA PRO A 257 -8.34 -7.72 13.03
C PRO A 257 -7.00 -8.45 12.72
N SER A 258 -6.85 -9.02 11.52
CA SER A 258 -5.77 -9.96 11.19
C SER A 258 -4.38 -9.33 11.06
N LEU A 259 -4.27 -8.00 10.97
CA LEU A 259 -2.96 -7.32 10.87
C LEU A 259 -2.18 -7.35 12.20
N SER A 260 -2.83 -7.11 13.34
CA SER A 260 -2.18 -6.90 14.65
C SER A 260 -1.20 -8.01 15.05
N PRO A 261 -1.53 -9.32 14.93
CA PRO A 261 -0.62 -10.41 15.29
C PRO A 261 0.69 -10.41 14.48
N HIS A 262 0.67 -9.87 13.26
CA HIS A 262 1.80 -9.87 12.35
C HIS A 262 2.61 -8.56 12.38
N LEU A 263 2.24 -7.57 13.19
CA LEU A 263 2.97 -6.30 13.31
C LEU A 263 4.49 -6.44 13.52
N PRO A 264 5.01 -7.35 14.38
CA PRO A 264 6.45 -7.50 14.54
C PRO A 264 7.18 -7.89 13.25
N ARG A 265 6.46 -8.52 12.31
CA ARG A 265 6.98 -9.00 11.02
C ARG A 265 6.76 -7.98 9.89
N LEU A 266 5.71 -7.16 10.00
CA LEU A 266 5.29 -6.19 8.97
C LEU A 266 5.91 -4.81 9.16
N LEU A 267 6.09 -4.37 10.41
CA LEU A 267 6.58 -3.03 10.69
C LEU A 267 8.04 -2.83 10.27
N PRO A 268 9.00 -3.75 10.57
CA PRO A 268 10.41 -3.52 10.22
C PRO A 268 10.67 -3.36 8.71
N PRO A 269 10.14 -4.20 7.80
CA PRO A 269 10.32 -3.98 6.36
C PRO A 269 9.68 -2.68 5.87
N SER A 270 8.52 -2.30 6.43
CA SER A 270 7.85 -1.04 6.08
C SER A 270 8.71 0.19 6.44
N LEU A 271 9.37 0.15 7.61
CA LEU A 271 10.33 1.18 8.04
C LEU A 271 11.60 1.16 7.19
N LEU A 272 12.10 -0.03 6.81
CA LEU A 272 13.26 -0.17 5.94
C LEU A 272 13.04 0.51 4.58
N PHE A 273 11.88 0.29 3.96
CA PHE A 273 11.53 0.93 2.69
C PHE A 273 11.35 2.44 2.84
N ASN A 274 10.72 2.88 3.92
CA ASN A 274 10.55 4.30 4.25
C ASN A 274 11.89 5.02 4.36
N ASP A 275 12.94 4.33 4.79
CA ASP A 275 14.25 4.92 5.06
C ASP A 275 15.17 4.94 3.84
N HIS A 276 14.71 4.39 2.72
CA HIS A 276 15.50 4.25 1.51
C HIS A 276 15.70 5.59 0.76
N TYR A 277 16.85 5.74 0.11
CA TYR A 277 17.22 6.98 -0.58
C TYR A 277 16.43 7.23 -1.88
N ARG A 278 16.04 6.17 -2.60
CA ARG A 278 15.18 6.28 -3.79
C ARG A 278 13.73 6.66 -3.39
N PRO A 279 13.15 7.70 -3.99
CA PRO A 279 11.83 8.19 -3.61
C PRO A 279 10.72 7.16 -3.82
N GLU A 280 10.81 6.29 -4.83
CA GLU A 280 9.79 5.27 -5.12
C GLU A 280 9.67 4.25 -3.98
N ASN A 281 10.81 3.80 -3.46
CA ASN A 281 10.86 2.88 -2.32
C ASN A 281 10.39 3.58 -1.04
N CYS A 282 10.79 4.84 -0.83
CA CYS A 282 10.30 5.65 0.28
C CYS A 282 8.77 5.79 0.25
N MET A 283 8.19 6.11 -0.92
CA MET A 283 6.74 6.21 -1.11
C MET A 283 6.04 4.89 -0.82
N LEU A 284 6.61 3.76 -1.24
CA LEU A 284 6.09 2.43 -0.94
C LEU A 284 6.08 2.19 0.58
N GLY A 285 7.17 2.50 1.27
CA GLY A 285 7.28 2.40 2.73
C GLY A 285 6.24 3.26 3.45
N VAL A 286 6.06 4.51 3.04
CA VAL A 286 5.03 5.41 3.62
C VAL A 286 3.62 4.85 3.41
N ARG A 287 3.30 4.28 2.24
CA ARG A 287 2.01 3.63 1.99
C ARG A 287 1.78 2.43 2.90
N CYS A 288 2.79 1.59 3.07
CA CYS A 288 2.76 0.45 4.00
C CYS A 288 2.52 0.91 5.44
N LEU A 289 3.26 1.93 5.89
CA LEU A 289 3.10 2.51 7.24
C LEU A 289 1.72 3.12 7.43
N HIS A 290 1.19 3.84 6.45
CA HIS A 290 -0.15 4.43 6.51
C HIS A 290 -1.23 3.36 6.62
N HIS A 291 -1.11 2.29 5.83
CA HIS A 291 -2.03 1.15 5.91
C HIS A 291 -2.00 0.49 7.29
N ILE A 292 -0.81 0.31 7.88
CA ILE A 292 -0.65 -0.19 9.26
C ILE A 292 -1.36 0.74 10.25
N VAL A 293 -1.18 2.06 10.12
CA VAL A 293 -1.84 3.06 10.98
C VAL A 293 -3.36 2.96 10.91
N LEU A 294 -3.92 2.84 9.70
CA LEU A 294 -5.36 2.73 9.51
C LEU A 294 -5.91 1.37 9.97
N ASN A 295 -5.18 0.28 9.75
CA ASN A 295 -5.65 -1.09 9.98
C ASN A 295 -5.14 -1.75 11.27
N THR A 296 -4.63 -0.96 12.21
CA THR A 296 -4.23 -1.46 13.54
C THR A 296 -4.96 -0.69 14.64
N PRO A 297 -5.50 -1.35 15.67
CA PRO A 297 -6.01 -0.68 16.86
C PRO A 297 -4.95 0.25 17.47
N ALA A 298 -5.36 1.44 17.88
CA ALA A 298 -4.43 2.43 18.43
C ALA A 298 -3.69 1.94 19.69
N ALA A 299 -4.29 1.03 20.47
CA ALA A 299 -3.66 0.41 21.63
C ALA A 299 -2.43 -0.43 21.22
N ASP A 300 -2.56 -1.26 20.20
CA ASP A 300 -1.48 -2.15 19.72
C ASP A 300 -0.31 -1.36 19.11
N LEU A 301 -0.59 -0.22 18.48
CA LEU A 301 0.45 0.69 17.99
C LEU A 301 1.14 1.45 19.12
N ARG A 302 0.41 1.84 20.18
CA ARG A 302 1.04 2.47 21.36
C ARG A 302 1.88 1.48 22.15
N GLN A 303 1.50 0.20 22.15
CA GLN A 303 2.27 -0.86 22.79
C GLN A 303 3.70 -0.89 22.25
N SER A 304 4.68 -1.01 23.15
CA SER A 304 6.10 -1.04 22.83
C SER A 304 6.59 0.20 22.04
N ASN A 305 5.90 1.34 22.15
CA ASN A 305 6.25 2.60 21.48
C ASN A 305 6.33 2.51 19.94
N ARG A 306 5.62 1.57 19.30
CA ARG A 306 5.67 1.41 17.84
C ARG A 306 5.17 2.66 17.10
N ALA A 307 4.12 3.30 17.61
CA ALA A 307 3.60 4.55 17.05
C ALA A 307 4.64 5.69 17.07
N GLU A 308 5.50 5.75 18.10
CA GLU A 308 6.59 6.74 18.18
C GLU A 308 7.67 6.45 17.13
N VAL A 309 8.01 5.18 16.91
CA VAL A 309 8.97 4.80 15.86
C VAL A 309 8.44 5.23 14.49
N VAL A 310 7.16 4.96 14.20
CA VAL A 310 6.53 5.40 12.95
C VAL A 310 6.51 6.92 12.85
N TYR A 311 6.23 7.63 13.96
CA TYR A 311 6.24 9.09 13.98
C TYR A 311 7.61 9.65 13.59
N GLN A 312 8.69 9.18 14.21
CA GLN A 312 10.04 9.64 13.90
C GLN A 312 10.43 9.32 12.45
N ALA A 313 10.07 8.12 11.98
CA ALA A 313 10.35 7.68 10.61
C ALA A 313 9.63 8.53 9.55
N LEU A 314 8.42 9.03 9.84
CA LEU A 314 7.68 9.93 8.96
C LEU A 314 8.10 11.39 9.13
N PHE A 315 8.37 11.84 10.35
CA PHE A 315 8.68 13.23 10.66
C PHE A 315 9.95 13.70 9.95
N LYS A 316 10.98 12.84 9.85
CA LYS A 316 12.21 13.17 9.12
C LYS A 316 11.99 13.47 7.63
N HIS A 317 10.93 12.91 7.02
CA HIS A 317 10.62 13.17 5.61
C HIS A 317 10.02 14.56 5.38
N LEU A 318 9.62 15.28 6.43
CA LEU A 318 9.20 16.67 6.29
C LEU A 318 10.34 17.60 5.83
N PHE A 319 11.59 17.14 5.92
CA PHE A 319 12.79 17.87 5.48
C PHE A 319 13.23 17.53 4.03
N THR A 320 12.59 16.57 3.36
CA THR A 320 12.89 16.26 1.95
C THR A 320 12.34 17.35 1.02
N THR A 321 12.76 17.35 -0.25
CA THR A 321 12.19 18.24 -1.29
C THR A 321 11.35 17.49 -2.33
N GLU A 322 11.14 16.19 -2.12
CA GLU A 322 10.33 15.34 -3.00
C GLU A 322 8.85 15.50 -2.71
N ALA A 323 8.13 16.21 -3.58
CA ALA A 323 6.73 16.56 -3.38
C ALA A 323 5.81 15.33 -3.25
N ALA A 324 6.06 14.29 -4.04
CA ALA A 324 5.29 13.05 -3.99
C ALA A 324 5.45 12.31 -2.65
N VAL A 325 6.65 12.35 -2.06
CA VAL A 325 6.92 11.78 -0.73
C VAL A 325 6.20 12.59 0.35
N ILE A 326 6.38 13.92 0.36
CA ILE A 326 5.76 14.80 1.36
C ILE A 326 4.23 14.66 1.35
N GLN A 327 3.61 14.54 0.18
CA GLN A 327 2.17 14.37 0.07
C GLN A 327 1.68 13.14 0.84
N LEU A 328 2.33 12.00 0.67
CA LEU A 328 1.97 10.77 1.39
C LEU A 328 2.26 10.89 2.89
N VAL A 329 3.39 11.49 3.25
CA VAL A 329 3.82 11.68 4.64
C VAL A 329 2.83 12.56 5.41
N LEU A 330 2.37 13.68 4.83
CA LEU A 330 1.42 14.58 5.48
C LEU A 330 0.08 13.89 5.75
N VAL A 331 -0.43 13.11 4.79
CA VAL A 331 -1.68 12.34 5.00
C VAL A 331 -1.47 11.29 6.10
N CYS A 332 -0.39 10.52 6.04
CA CYS A 332 -0.11 9.49 7.05
C CYS A 332 0.10 10.09 8.45
N LEU A 333 0.81 11.21 8.58
CA LEU A 333 1.00 11.91 9.85
C LEU A 333 -0.33 12.41 10.41
N LEU A 334 -1.23 12.90 9.56
CA LEU A 334 -2.55 13.35 10.01
C LEU A 334 -3.29 12.22 10.75
N ASP A 335 -3.28 10.99 10.24
CA ASP A 335 -3.95 9.87 10.90
C ASP A 335 -3.15 9.32 12.10
N LEU A 336 -1.83 9.20 11.96
CA LEU A 336 -0.96 8.71 13.04
C LEU A 336 -1.02 9.61 14.27
N LEU A 337 -1.15 10.92 14.11
CA LEU A 337 -1.24 11.84 15.24
C LEU A 337 -2.45 11.54 16.14
N LEU A 338 -3.55 11.00 15.60
CA LEU A 338 -4.71 10.56 16.40
C LEU A 338 -4.43 9.27 17.19
N VAL A 339 -3.49 8.46 16.71
CA VAL A 339 -2.98 7.32 17.47
C VAL A 339 -2.09 7.82 18.60
N LEU A 340 -1.26 8.83 18.39
CA LEU A 340 -0.35 9.31 19.44
C LEU A 340 -1.05 10.12 20.52
N GLU A 341 -1.93 11.02 20.12
CA GLU A 341 -2.49 12.05 21.00
C GLU A 341 -3.96 12.34 20.66
N LYS A 342 -4.72 12.88 21.61
CA LYS A 342 -6.06 13.39 21.32
C LYS A 342 -5.96 14.63 20.45
N ALA A 343 -6.84 14.73 19.45
CA ALA A 343 -6.91 15.88 18.57
C ALA A 343 -7.08 17.19 19.38
N PRO A 344 -6.32 18.26 19.10
CA PRO A 344 -6.47 19.51 19.83
C PRO A 344 -7.87 20.12 19.73
N SER A 345 -8.58 19.90 18.62
CA SER A 345 -9.97 20.29 18.44
C SER A 345 -10.96 19.58 19.38
N SER A 346 -10.61 18.40 19.89
CA SER A 346 -11.44 17.60 20.80
C SER A 346 -11.21 17.89 22.28
N LEU A 347 -10.21 18.72 22.61
CA LEU A 347 -9.92 19.09 23.99
C LEU A 347 -10.98 20.06 24.50
N GLY A 348 -11.81 19.58 25.43
CA GLY A 348 -12.85 20.37 26.10
C GLY A 348 -12.28 21.58 26.86
N THR A 349 -13.18 22.50 27.21
CA THR A 349 -12.91 23.78 27.89
C THR A 349 -12.27 23.65 29.28
N SER A 350 -12.13 22.43 29.81
CA SER A 350 -11.66 22.17 31.18
C SER A 350 -10.16 22.36 31.40
N SER A 351 -9.32 22.41 30.35
CA SER A 351 -7.86 22.61 30.54
C SER A 351 -7.48 24.07 30.29
N THR A 352 -7.10 24.78 31.35
CA THR A 352 -6.77 26.23 31.30
C THR A 352 -5.48 26.55 30.52
N ARG A 353 -4.58 25.57 30.31
CA ARG A 353 -3.44 25.67 29.39
C ARG A 353 -3.09 24.33 28.76
N ARG A 354 -3.27 24.21 27.44
CA ARG A 354 -2.78 23.06 26.66
C ARG A 354 -1.24 23.08 26.61
N LYS A 355 -0.55 21.97 26.85
CA LYS A 355 0.91 21.88 26.58
C LYS A 355 1.16 21.79 25.06
N PRO A 356 2.31 22.24 24.52
CA PRO A 356 2.71 21.90 23.16
C PRO A 356 2.67 20.38 22.96
N CYS A 357 2.23 19.93 21.79
CA CYS A 357 2.09 18.51 21.47
C CYS A 357 2.51 18.23 20.02
N ARG A 358 2.53 16.96 19.60
CA ARG A 358 3.07 16.58 18.27
C ARG A 358 2.32 17.23 17.10
N HIS A 359 1.03 17.50 17.26
CA HIS A 359 0.25 18.28 16.28
C HIS A 359 0.83 19.70 16.08
N ASP A 360 1.31 20.34 17.15
CA ASP A 360 1.99 21.64 17.03
C ASP A 360 3.32 21.53 16.32
N ASP A 361 4.08 20.47 16.58
CA ASP A 361 5.42 20.32 16.02
C ASP A 361 5.36 20.10 14.51
N VAL A 362 4.44 19.24 14.05
CA VAL A 362 4.18 19.02 12.62
C VAL A 362 3.68 20.31 11.97
N LEU A 363 2.62 20.94 12.51
CA LEU A 363 2.08 22.16 11.89
C LEU A 363 3.12 23.30 11.88
N ARG A 364 3.88 23.49 12.96
CA ARG A 364 4.93 24.51 13.04
C ARG A 364 5.99 24.28 11.95
N LEU A 365 6.44 23.04 11.77
CA LEU A 365 7.45 22.71 10.78
C LEU A 365 6.90 22.91 9.35
N VAL A 366 5.72 22.37 9.05
CA VAL A 366 5.04 22.54 7.76
C VAL A 366 4.89 24.02 7.41
N LEU A 367 4.38 24.84 8.32
CA LEU A 367 4.24 26.28 8.10
C LEU A 367 5.59 26.98 7.89
N THR A 368 6.67 26.50 8.52
CA THR A 368 8.03 27.04 8.34
C THR A 368 8.53 26.76 6.93
N HIS A 369 8.35 25.52 6.44
CA HIS A 369 8.72 25.17 5.07
C HIS A 369 7.87 25.91 4.06
N MET A 370 6.56 26.03 4.29
CA MET A 370 5.68 26.81 3.43
C MET A 370 6.16 28.25 3.23
N GLU A 371 6.56 28.94 4.30
CA GLU A 371 6.99 30.35 4.26
C GLU A 371 8.17 30.59 3.29
N ALA A 372 9.08 29.61 3.14
CA ALA A 372 10.27 29.69 2.29
C ALA A 372 10.16 28.92 0.95
N GLU A 373 9.04 28.24 0.71
CA GLU A 373 8.92 27.32 -0.44
C GLU A 373 8.68 28.07 -1.77
N HIS A 374 9.45 27.70 -2.78
CA HIS A 374 9.39 28.27 -4.13
C HIS A 374 9.04 27.25 -5.21
N LYS A 375 9.24 25.95 -4.98
CA LYS A 375 8.88 24.89 -5.93
C LYS A 375 7.36 24.76 -5.99
N VAL A 376 6.78 25.04 -7.15
CA VAL A 376 5.31 25.02 -7.37
C VAL A 376 4.68 23.70 -6.93
N ALA A 377 5.32 22.56 -7.24
CA ALA A 377 4.85 21.23 -6.83
C ALA A 377 4.70 21.08 -5.31
N LEU A 378 5.69 21.51 -4.53
CA LEU A 378 5.63 21.46 -3.07
C LEU A 378 4.61 22.44 -2.50
N ARG A 379 4.52 23.66 -3.06
CA ARG A 379 3.51 24.63 -2.65
C ARG A 379 2.10 24.06 -2.83
N ARG A 380 1.83 23.34 -3.93
CA ARG A 380 0.54 22.67 -4.15
C ARG A 380 0.25 21.60 -3.10
N VAL A 381 1.25 20.78 -2.77
CA VAL A 381 1.14 19.74 -1.74
C VAL A 381 0.83 20.35 -0.37
N TYR A 382 1.63 21.33 0.06
CA TYR A 382 1.43 21.98 1.35
C TYR A 382 0.10 22.73 1.42
N ALA A 383 -0.27 23.48 0.38
CA ALA A 383 -1.55 24.18 0.31
C ALA A 383 -2.73 23.19 0.43
N SER A 384 -2.64 22.04 -0.24
CA SER A 384 -3.70 21.01 -0.18
C SER A 384 -3.83 20.36 1.20
N ALA A 385 -2.71 20.19 1.93
CA ALA A 385 -2.72 19.59 3.26
C ALA A 385 -3.15 20.57 4.37
N LEU A 386 -2.79 21.85 4.24
CA LEU A 386 -2.94 22.85 5.31
C LEU A 386 -4.38 22.95 5.89
N PRO A 387 -5.47 22.98 5.08
CA PRO A 387 -6.83 23.04 5.61
C PRO A 387 -7.16 21.92 6.60
N LEU A 388 -6.68 20.70 6.35
CA LEU A 388 -6.94 19.53 7.22
C LEU A 388 -6.21 19.66 8.55
N TYR A 389 -4.97 20.16 8.54
CA TYR A 389 -4.23 20.42 9.77
C TYR A 389 -4.85 21.55 10.59
N ILE A 390 -5.32 22.62 9.94
CA ILE A 390 -6.01 23.73 10.63
C ILE A 390 -7.30 23.22 11.30
N GLU A 391 -8.08 22.41 10.58
CA GLU A 391 -9.27 21.76 11.12
C GLU A 391 -8.94 20.86 12.31
N ARG A 392 -7.87 20.07 12.22
CA ARG A 392 -7.41 19.20 13.30
C ARG A 392 -6.99 19.99 14.55
N MET A 393 -6.44 21.18 14.36
CA MET A 393 -6.06 22.06 15.46
C MET A 393 -7.27 22.76 16.10
N GLY A 394 -8.31 23.08 15.34
CA GLY A 394 -9.41 23.92 15.79
C GLY A 394 -8.90 25.24 16.39
N VAL A 395 -9.46 25.66 17.53
CA VAL A 395 -9.06 26.90 18.24
C VAL A 395 -7.55 26.94 18.57
N ALA A 396 -6.91 25.78 18.72
CA ALA A 396 -5.48 25.71 19.03
C ALA A 396 -4.58 26.29 17.92
N VAL A 397 -5.11 26.49 16.70
CA VAL A 397 -4.41 27.20 15.61
C VAL A 397 -4.00 28.62 16.00
N CYS A 398 -4.63 29.20 17.04
CA CYS A 398 -4.27 30.50 17.62
C CYS A 398 -2.75 30.66 17.89
N ARG A 399 -2.06 29.57 18.25
CA ARG A 399 -0.60 29.57 18.51
C ARG A 399 0.24 29.81 17.28
N HIS A 400 -0.30 29.49 16.11
CA HIS A 400 0.41 29.49 14.83
C HIS A 400 -0.02 30.64 13.92
N LEU A 401 -1.00 31.47 14.33
CA LEU A 401 -1.60 32.51 13.50
C LEU A 401 -0.62 33.48 12.85
N ARG A 402 0.47 33.85 13.55
CA ARG A 402 1.48 34.74 12.95
C ARG A 402 2.09 34.14 11.68
N ARG A 403 2.38 32.83 11.69
CA ARG A 403 2.96 32.15 10.53
C ARG A 403 1.91 31.75 9.51
N VAL A 404 0.72 31.35 9.96
CA VAL A 404 -0.43 31.13 9.06
C VAL A 404 -0.72 32.38 8.23
N GLU A 405 -0.74 33.58 8.84
CA GLU A 405 -0.92 34.84 8.11
C GLU A 405 0.15 35.02 7.03
N ARG A 406 1.45 34.86 7.36
CA ARG A 406 2.53 35.00 6.37
C ARG A 406 2.41 34.02 5.21
N VAL A 407 2.08 32.77 5.51
CA VAL A 407 1.86 31.74 4.49
C VAL A 407 0.68 32.10 3.58
N VAL A 408 -0.44 32.56 4.17
CA VAL A 408 -1.62 33.00 3.41
C VAL A 408 -1.24 34.15 2.47
N LEU A 409 -0.57 35.19 2.97
CA LEU A 409 -0.16 36.33 2.15
C LEU A 409 0.73 35.89 0.98
N GLY A 410 1.79 35.12 1.26
CA GLY A 410 2.74 34.70 0.23
C GLY A 410 2.18 33.70 -0.78
N TYR A 411 1.19 32.88 -0.40
CA TYR A 411 0.58 31.92 -1.32
C TYR A 411 -0.55 32.49 -2.16
N LEU A 412 -1.30 33.45 -1.65
CA LEU A 412 -2.32 34.14 -2.44
C LEU A 412 -1.69 35.10 -3.46
N GLU A 413 -0.51 35.65 -3.18
CA GLU A 413 0.17 36.55 -4.11
C GLU A 413 0.57 35.87 -5.42
N ILE A 414 1.12 34.65 -5.37
CA ILE A 414 1.65 33.96 -6.56
C ILE A 414 0.63 32.98 -7.10
N GLY A 415 0.28 33.06 -8.38
CA GLY A 415 -0.62 32.13 -9.06
C GLY A 415 -0.01 30.77 -9.37
N ASP A 416 -0.83 29.84 -9.83
CA ASP A 416 -0.41 28.56 -10.39
C ASP A 416 -1.39 28.10 -11.49
N PRO A 417 -1.52 28.87 -12.59
CA PRO A 417 -2.45 28.56 -13.67
C PRO A 417 -2.09 27.22 -14.36
N PRO A 418 -3.07 26.56 -15.00
CA PRO A 418 -4.45 27.02 -15.20
C PRO A 418 -5.43 26.65 -14.06
N GLU A 419 -5.08 25.73 -13.15
CA GLU A 419 -6.02 25.25 -12.12
C GLU A 419 -6.11 26.11 -10.86
N GLU A 420 -5.09 26.93 -10.56
CA GLU A 420 -5.03 27.80 -9.36
C GLU A 420 -5.31 27.03 -8.05
N THR A 421 -4.92 25.75 -8.02
CA THR A 421 -5.28 24.83 -6.94
C THR A 421 -4.71 25.30 -5.61
N LYS A 422 -3.50 25.87 -5.63
CA LYS A 422 -2.84 26.38 -4.42
C LYS A 422 -3.62 27.54 -3.81
N ARG A 423 -3.97 28.57 -4.60
CA ARG A 423 -4.70 29.75 -4.08
C ARG A 423 -6.05 29.35 -3.52
N LEU A 424 -6.80 28.50 -4.21
CA LEU A 424 -8.10 27.98 -3.75
C LEU A 424 -7.96 27.25 -2.39
N LYS A 425 -6.95 26.39 -2.24
CA LYS A 425 -6.73 25.66 -0.99
C LYS A 425 -6.29 26.55 0.16
N ILE A 426 -5.58 27.64 -0.13
CA ILE A 426 -5.19 28.63 0.88
C ILE A 426 -6.38 29.48 1.31
N LEU A 427 -7.28 29.84 0.40
CA LEU A 427 -8.56 30.46 0.75
C LEU A 427 -9.38 29.52 1.66
N GLU A 428 -9.49 28.23 1.32
CA GLU A 428 -10.14 27.23 2.18
C GLU A 428 -9.52 27.20 3.59
N GLY A 429 -8.19 27.16 3.67
CA GLY A 429 -7.44 27.19 4.94
C GLY A 429 -7.66 28.49 5.73
N LEU A 430 -7.73 29.62 5.05
CA LEU A 430 -8.01 30.93 5.66
C LEU A 430 -9.43 30.96 6.24
N GLN A 431 -10.43 30.47 5.52
CA GLN A 431 -11.80 30.37 6.04
C GLN A 431 -11.86 29.51 7.30
N LYS A 432 -11.23 28.32 7.29
CA LYS A 432 -11.16 27.45 8.47
C LYS A 432 -10.44 28.14 9.64
N THR A 433 -9.38 28.89 9.35
CA THR A 433 -8.66 29.69 10.37
C THR A 433 -9.55 30.76 10.98
N MET A 434 -10.26 31.53 10.16
CA MET A 434 -11.15 32.60 10.63
C MET A 434 -12.26 32.03 11.49
N ARG A 435 -12.88 30.91 11.11
CA ARG A 435 -13.91 30.23 11.92
C ARG A 435 -13.36 29.73 13.25
N ALA A 436 -12.19 29.09 13.24
CA ALA A 436 -11.60 28.50 14.44
C ALA A 436 -10.98 29.53 15.41
N ALA A 437 -10.45 30.64 14.89
CA ALA A 437 -9.70 31.64 15.64
C ALA A 437 -10.30 33.05 15.51
N TRP A 438 -11.62 33.14 15.29
CA TRP A 438 -12.34 34.40 15.07
C TRP A 438 -12.01 35.50 16.10
N PRO A 439 -11.82 35.23 17.42
CA PRO A 439 -11.54 36.30 18.39
C PRO A 439 -10.19 37.01 18.16
N ARG A 440 -9.31 36.41 17.36
CA ARG A 440 -7.98 36.94 17.03
C ARG A 440 -7.89 37.53 15.63
N MET A 441 -9.00 37.59 14.87
CA MET A 441 -8.98 38.09 13.50
C MET A 441 -9.00 39.61 13.40
N GLN A 442 -9.60 40.31 14.38
CA GLN A 442 -9.73 41.76 14.36
C GLN A 442 -8.39 42.50 14.16
N CYS A 443 -7.31 42.06 14.81
CA CYS A 443 -5.99 42.69 14.66
C CYS A 443 -5.29 42.41 13.32
N ARG A 444 -5.90 41.57 12.47
CA ARG A 444 -5.37 41.14 11.17
C ARG A 444 -6.19 41.66 9.99
N VAL A 445 -7.27 42.38 10.26
CA VAL A 445 -8.22 42.89 9.24
C VAL A 445 -7.50 43.63 8.13
N ASN A 446 -6.67 44.62 8.46
CA ASN A 446 -6.00 45.45 7.45
C ASN A 446 -5.11 44.62 6.52
N THR A 447 -4.33 43.71 7.08
CA THR A 447 -3.38 42.87 6.33
C THR A 447 -4.10 41.88 5.43
N LEU A 448 -5.09 41.16 5.98
CA LEU A 448 -5.84 40.14 5.24
C LEU A 448 -6.77 40.76 4.20
N LEU A 449 -7.46 41.86 4.54
CA LEU A 449 -8.35 42.55 3.60
C LEU A 449 -7.58 43.08 2.40
N ARG A 450 -6.43 43.74 2.60
CA ARG A 450 -5.59 44.20 1.49
C ARG A 450 -5.15 43.05 0.58
N CYS A 451 -4.75 41.93 1.16
CA CYS A 451 -4.36 40.74 0.40
C CYS A 451 -5.52 40.18 -0.45
N LEU A 452 -6.72 40.08 0.14
CA LEU A 452 -7.92 39.58 -0.55
C LEU A 452 -8.38 40.54 -1.66
N LEU A 453 -8.34 41.85 -1.43
CA LEU A 453 -8.67 42.85 -2.44
C LEU A 453 -7.67 42.83 -3.60
N LYS A 454 -6.36 42.74 -3.31
CA LYS A 454 -5.33 42.58 -4.33
C LYS A 454 -5.59 41.33 -5.17
N LEU A 455 -5.86 40.20 -4.52
CA LEU A 455 -6.21 38.95 -5.21
C LEU A 455 -7.41 39.12 -6.15
N LEU A 456 -8.49 39.77 -5.72
CA LEU A 456 -9.67 40.01 -6.57
C LEU A 456 -9.32 40.83 -7.81
N VAL A 457 -8.51 41.89 -7.66
CA VAL A 457 -8.05 42.72 -8.78
C VAL A 457 -7.19 41.91 -9.74
N ASP A 458 -6.19 41.19 -9.21
CA ASP A 458 -5.27 40.37 -10.00
C ASP A 458 -6.03 39.31 -10.81
N VAL A 459 -6.96 38.58 -10.16
CA VAL A 459 -7.75 37.51 -10.79
C VAL A 459 -8.73 38.06 -11.85
N SER A 460 -9.37 39.21 -11.59
CA SER A 460 -10.29 39.83 -12.56
C SER A 460 -9.59 40.29 -13.84
N SER A 461 -8.29 40.62 -13.74
CA SER A 461 -7.50 41.13 -14.85
C SER A 461 -6.71 40.04 -15.58
N ASP A 462 -6.68 38.82 -15.05
CA ASP A 462 -5.89 37.71 -15.59
C ASP A 462 -6.61 37.01 -16.76
N SER A 463 -6.10 37.25 -17.96
CA SER A 463 -6.60 36.67 -19.21
C SER A 463 -6.19 35.21 -19.42
N GLN A 464 -5.24 34.69 -18.64
CA GLN A 464 -4.79 33.29 -18.75
C GLN A 464 -5.72 32.32 -18.00
N LEU A 465 -6.53 32.84 -17.07
CA LEU A 465 -7.47 32.05 -16.30
C LEU A 465 -8.72 31.69 -17.10
N ARG A 466 -9.17 30.45 -16.95
CA ARG A 466 -10.50 30.04 -17.42
C ARG A 466 -11.57 30.72 -16.58
N ASP A 467 -12.67 31.12 -17.21
CA ASP A 467 -13.76 31.85 -16.54
C ASP A 467 -14.30 31.11 -15.31
N SER A 468 -14.40 29.78 -15.37
CA SER A 468 -14.85 28.98 -14.22
C SER A 468 -13.89 29.01 -13.03
N VAL A 469 -12.57 29.05 -13.28
CA VAL A 469 -11.55 29.15 -12.24
C VAL A 469 -11.50 30.57 -11.67
N ARG A 470 -11.59 31.59 -12.55
CA ARG A 470 -11.68 33.00 -12.16
C ARG A 470 -12.85 33.23 -11.22
N GLN A 471 -14.05 32.83 -11.62
CA GLN A 471 -15.26 32.98 -10.80
C GLN A 471 -15.11 32.29 -9.45
N LYS A 472 -14.60 31.05 -9.43
CA LYS A 472 -14.39 30.30 -8.20
C LYS A 472 -13.43 30.99 -7.23
N LEU A 473 -12.31 31.53 -7.73
CA LEU A 473 -11.38 32.30 -6.90
C LEU A 473 -12.04 33.56 -6.32
N MET A 474 -12.81 34.28 -7.14
CA MET A 474 -13.52 35.48 -6.71
C MET A 474 -14.59 35.17 -5.65
N ASP A 475 -15.33 34.07 -5.82
CA ASP A 475 -16.34 33.61 -4.86
C ASP A 475 -15.70 33.22 -3.52
N GLU A 476 -14.64 32.39 -3.55
CA GLU A 476 -13.94 31.95 -2.34
C GLU A 476 -13.25 33.12 -1.60
N ALA A 477 -12.70 34.10 -2.34
CA ALA A 477 -12.16 35.33 -1.77
C ALA A 477 -13.26 36.19 -1.12
N THR A 478 -14.41 36.29 -1.78
CA THR A 478 -15.59 37.00 -1.25
C THR A 478 -16.09 36.36 0.06
N ILE A 479 -16.11 35.03 0.13
CA ILE A 479 -16.44 34.30 1.37
C ILE A 479 -15.44 34.63 2.48
N CYS A 480 -14.13 34.67 2.17
CA CYS A 480 -13.11 35.08 3.13
C CYS A 480 -13.34 36.50 3.66
N ILE A 481 -13.73 37.46 2.80
CA ILE A 481 -14.03 38.83 3.22
C ILE A 481 -15.26 38.86 4.15
N LYS A 482 -16.33 38.12 3.82
CA LYS A 482 -17.52 37.99 4.69
C LYS A 482 -17.17 37.42 6.07
N LEU A 483 -16.35 36.36 6.11
CA LEU A 483 -15.90 35.77 7.37
C LEU A 483 -15.02 36.73 8.17
N LEU A 484 -14.16 37.50 7.49
CA LEU A 484 -13.32 38.51 8.14
C LEU A 484 -14.15 39.62 8.76
N ASP A 485 -15.19 40.08 8.06
CA ASP A 485 -16.12 41.09 8.58
C ASP A 485 -16.88 40.59 9.81
N ALA A 486 -17.45 39.38 9.72
CA ALA A 486 -18.12 38.73 10.84
C ALA A 486 -17.18 38.56 12.05
N ALA A 487 -15.95 38.11 11.83
CA ALA A 487 -14.94 37.91 12.88
C ALA A 487 -14.36 39.22 13.43
N SER A 488 -14.67 40.36 12.82
CA SER A 488 -14.20 41.69 13.25
C SER A 488 -15.34 42.64 13.65
N HIS A 489 -16.56 42.11 13.79
CA HIS A 489 -17.76 42.85 14.18
C HIS A 489 -18.08 44.02 13.24
N GLY A 490 -18.08 43.78 11.93
CA GLY A 490 -18.52 44.77 10.94
C GLY A 490 -17.46 45.81 10.55
N LYS A 491 -16.20 45.66 10.99
CA LYS A 491 -15.15 46.65 10.73
C LYS A 491 -14.65 46.68 9.29
N VAL A 492 -14.99 45.67 8.49
CA VAL A 492 -14.62 45.63 7.07
C VAL A 492 -15.58 46.50 6.25
N GLN A 493 -16.87 46.58 6.64
CA GLN A 493 -17.89 47.32 5.90
C GLN A 493 -17.50 48.78 5.58
N PRO A 494 -17.07 49.63 6.55
CA PRO A 494 -16.71 51.02 6.27
C PRO A 494 -15.49 51.17 5.36
N LEU A 495 -14.62 50.15 5.30
CA LEU A 495 -13.46 50.13 4.41
C LEU A 495 -13.86 49.77 2.99
N LEU A 496 -14.83 48.86 2.82
CA LEU A 496 -15.33 48.48 1.49
C LEU A 496 -16.12 49.61 0.82
N HIS A 497 -16.84 50.43 1.58
CA HIS A 497 -17.55 51.60 1.05
C HIS A 497 -16.63 52.68 0.45
N GLN A 498 -15.32 52.64 0.73
CA GLN A 498 -14.34 53.55 0.13
C GLN A 498 -13.85 53.09 -1.24
N VAL A 499 -14.22 51.89 -1.67
CA VAL A 499 -13.83 51.33 -2.97
C VAL A 499 -14.91 51.67 -4.00
N ASP A 500 -14.52 52.35 -5.08
CA ASP A 500 -15.42 52.75 -6.16
C ASP A 500 -14.91 52.28 -7.54
N SER A 501 -15.62 52.66 -8.61
CA SER A 501 -15.26 52.33 -9.99
C SER A 501 -13.97 52.96 -10.49
N SER A 502 -13.38 53.92 -9.76
CA SER A 502 -12.04 54.43 -10.08
C SER A 502 -10.94 53.46 -9.63
N CYS A 503 -11.24 52.56 -8.69
CA CYS A 503 -10.27 51.67 -8.07
C CYS A 503 -10.17 50.29 -8.75
N CYS A 504 -11.28 49.74 -9.26
CA CYS A 504 -11.31 48.38 -9.81
C CYS A 504 -12.46 48.14 -10.80
N GLY A 505 -12.39 47.01 -11.51
CA GLY A 505 -13.39 46.60 -12.51
C GLY A 505 -14.75 46.23 -11.92
N SER A 506 -15.77 46.19 -12.77
CA SER A 506 -17.17 45.92 -12.39
C SER A 506 -17.38 44.55 -11.74
N GLU A 507 -16.57 43.55 -12.08
CA GLU A 507 -16.63 42.23 -11.47
C GLU A 507 -16.21 42.26 -10.00
N VAL A 508 -15.13 42.98 -9.67
CA VAL A 508 -14.66 43.15 -8.30
C VAL A 508 -15.69 43.93 -7.49
N LEU A 509 -16.24 45.02 -8.03
CA LEU A 509 -17.31 45.77 -7.38
C LEU A 509 -18.55 44.92 -7.09
N ARG A 510 -18.92 44.03 -8.01
CA ARG A 510 -20.03 43.08 -7.82
C ARG A 510 -19.77 42.12 -6.65
N CYS A 511 -18.55 41.58 -6.56
CA CYS A 511 -18.13 40.76 -5.42
C CYS A 511 -18.23 41.52 -4.11
N LEU A 512 -17.72 42.75 -4.05
CA LEU A 512 -17.74 43.57 -2.84
C LEU A 512 -19.17 43.97 -2.42
N ALA A 513 -20.04 44.32 -3.38
CA ALA A 513 -21.44 44.61 -3.10
C ALA A 513 -22.16 43.40 -2.46
N SER A 514 -21.81 42.17 -2.85
CA SER A 514 -22.39 40.98 -2.24
C SER A 514 -21.99 40.76 -0.77
N VAL A 515 -20.92 41.42 -0.30
CA VAL A 515 -20.46 41.41 1.10
C VAL A 515 -21.26 42.42 1.93
N THR A 516 -21.53 43.60 1.37
CA THR A 516 -22.18 44.70 2.08
C THR A 516 -23.69 44.51 2.25
N VAL A 517 -24.35 43.81 1.30
CA VAL A 517 -25.80 43.57 1.33
C VAL A 517 -26.23 42.52 2.37
N THR A 518 -25.35 41.61 2.78
CA THR A 518 -25.71 40.46 3.65
C THR A 518 -25.89 40.78 5.14
N THR A 519 -25.69 42.02 5.58
CA THR A 519 -25.66 42.41 7.02
C THR A 519 -26.84 43.25 7.52
N GLU A 520 -27.90 43.47 6.72
CA GLU A 520 -29.12 44.17 7.16
C GLU A 520 -30.12 43.30 7.97
N ARG A 521 -29.64 42.39 8.84
CA ARG A 521 -30.54 41.61 9.74
C ARG A 521 -30.08 41.57 11.18
#